data_AF-A0A6P7F374-F1
#
_entry.id   AF-A0A6P7F374-F1
#
_cell.length_a   1.000
_cell.length_b   1.000
_cell.length_c   1.000
_cell.angle_alpha   90.00
_cell.angle_beta   90.00
_cell.angle_gamma   90.00
#
_symmetry.space_group_name_H-M   'P 1'
#
loop_
_entity.id
_entity.type
_entity.pdbx_description
1 polymer ?
#
loop_
_entity_poly.entity_id
_entity_poly.type
_entity_poly.pdbx_seq_one_letter_code
_entity_poly.pdbx_strand_id
1 'polypeptide(L)'
;MGGTSDPYVKVYLLPDKKKKFETKVHRKTLNPVFNETFVFKNLPYSDAMNKTLVFAIFDFDRFSKHDQIGEVKVPLCTVDLAQTIEEWRELQSVEGEGGQENKLGDICFSLRYVPTAGKLTVVILEAKNLKKMDVGGLSDPYVKIALMQNGKRLKKKKTSIKKCTLNPYYNESFTFEVPFEQIQKVNLQVTVVDYDRIGTSEPIGKVVLGYNASGTELRHWSDMLASPRRPIAQWHTLKDPEDEKKD
;
A
#
# COMPACT_ATOMS: atom_id res chain seq x y z
N MET A 1 -38.22 4.15 -10.94
CA MET A 1 -38.76 3.31 -9.85
C MET A 1 -37.82 3.45 -8.68
N GLY A 2 -38.25 4.07 -7.59
CA GLY A 2 -37.42 4.24 -6.39
C GLY A 2 -37.39 2.93 -5.61
N GLY A 3 -36.28 2.21 -5.67
CA GLY A 3 -36.04 1.05 -4.80
C GLY A 3 -35.86 1.52 -3.35
N THR A 4 -36.45 0.80 -2.41
CA THR A 4 -36.21 1.00 -0.98
C THR A 4 -35.38 -0.18 -0.48
N SER A 5 -34.31 0.07 0.25
CA SER A 5 -33.51 -0.96 0.92
C SER A 5 -33.94 -1.15 2.37
N ASP A 6 -33.56 -2.28 2.95
CA ASP A 6 -33.66 -2.62 4.36
C ASP A 6 -32.25 -2.65 4.99
N PRO A 7 -31.54 -1.50 5.11
CA PRO A 7 -30.14 -1.48 5.51
C PRO A 7 -29.90 -1.91 6.97
N TYR A 8 -28.81 -2.65 7.16
CA TYR A 8 -28.18 -2.90 8.47
C TYR A 8 -26.65 -2.93 8.32
N VAL A 9 -25.94 -2.70 9.42
CA VAL A 9 -24.48 -2.61 9.43
C VAL A 9 -23.89 -3.73 10.27
N LYS A 10 -22.94 -4.47 9.70
CA LYS A 10 -22.06 -5.39 10.43
C LYS A 10 -20.81 -4.64 10.86
N VAL A 11 -20.49 -4.69 12.14
CA VAL A 11 -19.32 -4.04 12.73
C VAL A 11 -18.37 -5.08 13.30
N TYR A 12 -17.13 -5.12 12.84
CA TYR A 12 -16.11 -6.08 13.31
C TYR A 12 -14.70 -5.53 13.17
N LEU A 13 -13.74 -6.16 13.84
CA LEU A 13 -12.32 -5.78 13.78
C LEU A 13 -11.54 -6.79 12.92
N LEU A 14 -10.90 -6.35 11.84
CA LEU A 14 -9.90 -7.16 11.17
C LEU A 14 -8.61 -7.21 12.01
N PRO A 15 -7.94 -8.37 12.06
CA PRO A 15 -8.22 -9.60 11.29
C PRO A 15 -9.33 -10.48 11.83
N ASP A 16 -9.74 -10.25 13.08
CA ASP A 16 -10.61 -11.14 13.82
C ASP A 16 -12.05 -11.02 13.36
N LYS A 17 -12.38 -11.76 12.30
CA LYS A 17 -13.74 -11.87 11.79
C LYS A 17 -14.67 -12.67 12.72
N LYS A 18 -14.23 -13.20 13.87
CA LYS A 18 -15.10 -14.02 14.73
C LYS A 18 -16.08 -13.15 15.54
N LYS A 19 -15.61 -12.04 16.09
CA LYS A 19 -16.44 -11.13 16.89
C LYS A 19 -17.06 -10.06 16.01
N LYS A 20 -18.37 -10.19 15.75
CA LYS A 20 -19.15 -9.25 14.94
C LYS A 20 -20.32 -8.73 15.76
N PHE A 21 -20.63 -7.46 15.56
CA PHE A 21 -21.86 -6.83 16.00
C PHE A 21 -22.69 -6.49 14.79
N GLU A 22 -24.00 -6.43 14.97
CA GLU A 22 -24.95 -6.06 13.91
C GLU A 22 -25.91 -5.03 14.47
N THR A 23 -26.19 -3.99 13.70
CA THR A 23 -27.27 -3.06 14.02
C THR A 23 -28.63 -3.71 13.77
N LYS A 24 -29.69 -3.06 14.23
CA LYS A 24 -31.04 -3.35 13.78
C LYS A 24 -31.17 -3.09 12.28
N VAL A 25 -32.08 -3.84 11.67
CA VAL A 25 -32.50 -3.65 10.27
C VAL A 25 -33.51 -2.51 10.23
N HIS A 26 -33.23 -1.47 9.45
CA HIS A 26 -34.16 -0.38 9.21
C HIS A 26 -34.89 -0.63 7.90
N ARG A 27 -36.21 -0.81 7.95
CA ARG A 27 -36.97 -1.19 6.76
C ARG A 27 -37.28 -0.01 5.84
N LYS A 28 -37.19 -0.26 4.54
CA LYS A 28 -37.61 0.62 3.44
C LYS A 28 -37.05 2.04 3.55
N THR A 29 -35.75 2.17 3.79
CA THR A 29 -35.07 3.46 3.90
C THR A 29 -33.71 3.43 3.22
N LEU A 30 -33.35 4.55 2.58
CA LEU A 30 -32.01 4.80 2.04
C LEU A 30 -31.16 5.69 2.95
N ASN A 31 -31.77 6.24 4.02
CA ASN A 31 -31.11 7.11 5.00
C ASN A 31 -31.41 6.62 6.43
N PRO A 32 -30.90 5.44 6.82
CA PRO A 32 -31.12 4.91 8.16
C PRO A 32 -30.40 5.75 9.22
N VAL A 33 -31.03 5.94 10.38
CA VAL A 33 -30.41 6.52 11.59
C VAL A 33 -30.37 5.43 12.65
N PHE A 34 -29.19 4.84 12.86
CA PHE A 34 -29.04 3.68 13.76
C PHE A 34 -28.94 4.09 15.24
N ASN A 35 -28.06 5.06 15.56
CA ASN A 35 -27.76 5.50 16.94
C ASN A 35 -27.47 4.34 17.91
N GLU A 36 -26.72 3.34 17.45
CA GLU A 36 -26.31 2.17 18.25
C GLU A 36 -24.83 2.27 18.65
N THR A 37 -24.49 1.76 19.84
CA THR A 37 -23.12 1.75 20.37
C THR A 37 -22.65 0.32 20.61
N PHE A 38 -21.47 -0.01 20.08
CA PHE A 38 -20.84 -1.31 20.25
C PHE A 38 -19.53 -1.19 21.02
N VAL A 39 -19.25 -2.16 21.91
CA VAL A 39 -18.06 -2.15 22.76
C VAL A 39 -17.22 -3.39 22.54
N PHE A 40 -16.02 -3.20 21.97
CA PHE A 40 -15.00 -4.25 21.85
C PHE A 40 -14.21 -4.38 23.16
N LYS A 41 -14.75 -5.18 24.10
CA LYS A 41 -14.07 -5.50 25.37
C LYS A 41 -12.77 -6.31 25.15
N ASN A 42 -11.81 -6.14 26.05
CA ASN A 42 -10.51 -6.84 26.11
C ASN A 42 -9.61 -6.58 24.89
N LEU A 43 -9.55 -5.33 24.44
CA LEU A 43 -8.66 -4.91 23.37
C LEU A 43 -7.53 -4.02 23.94
N PRO A 44 -6.32 -4.56 24.15
CA PRO A 44 -5.17 -3.75 24.56
C PRO A 44 -4.86 -2.66 23.53
N TYR A 45 -4.38 -1.50 24.00
CA TYR A 45 -4.05 -0.38 23.11
C TYR A 45 -2.99 -0.76 22.05
N SER A 46 -1.99 -1.55 22.45
CA SER A 46 -0.97 -2.09 21.53
C SER A 46 -1.56 -2.91 20.39
N ASP A 47 -2.61 -3.67 20.69
CA ASP A 47 -3.24 -4.58 19.74
C ASP A 47 -4.28 -3.84 18.89
N ALA A 48 -4.91 -2.80 19.45
CA ALA A 48 -5.84 -1.94 18.73
C ALA A 48 -5.17 -1.28 17.53
N MET A 49 -3.94 -0.77 17.69
CA MET A 49 -3.18 -0.11 16.62
C MET A 49 -3.00 -1.01 15.38
N ASN A 50 -2.99 -2.33 15.55
CA ASN A 50 -2.82 -3.29 14.47
C ASN A 50 -4.16 -3.83 13.92
N LYS A 51 -5.30 -3.22 14.29
CA LYS A 51 -6.64 -3.63 13.86
C LYS A 51 -7.30 -2.59 12.96
N THR A 52 -8.19 -3.07 12.10
CA THR A 52 -9.06 -2.22 11.29
C THR A 52 -10.51 -2.45 11.69
N LEU A 53 -11.19 -1.39 12.10
CA LEU A 53 -12.62 -1.38 12.32
C LEU A 53 -13.33 -1.34 10.97
N VAL A 54 -14.20 -2.32 10.74
CA VAL A 54 -14.96 -2.44 9.49
C VAL A 54 -16.43 -2.24 9.79
N PHE A 55 -17.05 -1.35 9.03
CA PHE A 55 -18.48 -1.20 8.90
C PHE A 55 -18.88 -1.72 7.53
N ALA A 56 -19.49 -2.90 7.47
CA ALA A 56 -20.00 -3.46 6.23
C ALA A 56 -21.51 -3.27 6.18
N ILE A 57 -21.98 -2.53 5.19
CA ILE A 57 -23.38 -2.14 5.03
C ILE A 57 -24.04 -3.15 4.11
N PHE A 58 -25.15 -3.73 4.57
CA PHE A 58 -25.91 -4.73 3.83
C PHE A 58 -27.36 -4.30 3.68
N ASP A 59 -27.96 -4.73 2.57
CA ASP A 59 -29.40 -4.77 2.38
C ASP A 59 -29.94 -6.10 2.91
N PHE A 60 -30.93 -6.06 3.80
CA PHE A 60 -31.55 -7.28 4.32
C PHE A 60 -32.59 -7.80 3.34
N ASP A 61 -32.44 -9.05 2.93
CA ASP A 61 -33.43 -9.74 2.13
C ASP A 61 -34.03 -10.93 2.85
N ARG A 62 -35.36 -11.04 2.83
CA ARG A 62 -36.07 -12.11 3.52
C ARG A 62 -35.92 -13.48 2.85
N PHE A 63 -35.73 -13.48 1.53
CA PHE A 63 -35.79 -14.69 0.70
C PHE A 63 -34.56 -14.90 -0.19
N SER A 64 -33.58 -13.99 -0.14
CA SER A 64 -32.32 -14.06 -0.90
C SER A 64 -31.14 -13.78 0.02
N LYS A 65 -29.94 -13.99 -0.53
CA LYS A 65 -28.70 -13.59 0.14
C LYS A 65 -28.71 -12.07 0.28
N HIS A 66 -28.32 -11.57 1.46
CA HIS A 66 -28.22 -10.14 1.72
C HIS A 66 -27.14 -9.52 0.84
N ASP A 67 -27.50 -8.47 0.12
CA ASP A 67 -26.59 -7.75 -0.77
C ASP A 67 -25.73 -6.79 0.02
N GLN A 68 -24.41 -6.82 -0.20
CA GLN A 68 -23.52 -5.86 0.44
C GLN A 68 -23.50 -4.57 -0.39
N ILE A 69 -24.05 -3.51 0.19
CA ILE A 69 -24.15 -2.19 -0.46
C ILE A 69 -22.76 -1.54 -0.54
N GLY A 70 -21.94 -1.72 0.49
CA GLY A 70 -20.59 -1.16 0.56
C GLY A 70 -19.92 -1.42 1.90
N GLU A 71 -18.72 -0.91 2.07
CA GLU A 71 -18.00 -0.96 3.33
C GLU A 71 -17.18 0.29 3.62
N VAL A 72 -16.92 0.51 4.91
CA VAL A 72 -15.97 1.49 5.40
C VAL A 72 -14.95 0.74 6.26
N LYS A 73 -13.68 0.89 5.93
CA LYS A 73 -12.55 0.32 6.68
C LYS A 73 -11.79 1.47 7.37
N VAL A 74 -11.73 1.44 8.69
CA VAL A 74 -11.06 2.44 9.54
C VAL A 74 -9.92 1.76 10.31
N PRO A 75 -8.68 1.88 9.81
CA PRO A 75 -7.50 1.40 10.52
C PRO A 75 -7.31 2.17 11.83
N LEU A 76 -7.29 1.48 12.96
CA LEU A 76 -7.31 2.16 14.26
C LEU A 76 -5.99 2.88 14.59
N CYS A 77 -4.90 2.59 13.90
CA CYS A 77 -3.65 3.35 14.02
C CYS A 77 -3.68 4.72 13.33
N THR A 78 -4.64 5.00 12.46
CA THR A 78 -4.81 6.35 11.88
C THR A 78 -5.70 7.25 12.72
N VAL A 79 -6.22 6.72 13.82
CA VAL A 79 -7.24 7.31 14.68
C VAL A 79 -6.60 7.60 16.04
N ASP A 80 -6.76 8.83 16.55
CA ASP A 80 -6.39 9.14 17.92
C ASP A 80 -7.46 8.59 18.88
N LEU A 81 -7.22 7.37 19.38
CA LEU A 81 -8.15 6.69 20.28
C LEU A 81 -8.28 7.35 21.66
N ALA A 82 -7.47 8.38 21.98
CA ALA A 82 -7.62 9.15 23.22
C ALA A 82 -8.76 10.18 23.14
N GLN A 83 -9.26 10.48 21.93
CA GLN A 83 -10.31 11.44 21.69
C GLN A 83 -11.55 10.77 21.09
N THR A 84 -12.72 11.36 21.34
CA THR A 84 -13.95 10.98 20.62
C THR A 84 -13.87 11.56 19.22
N ILE A 85 -13.99 10.69 18.21
CA ILE A 85 -13.95 11.06 16.80
C ILE A 85 -15.33 10.84 16.19
N GLU A 86 -15.80 11.86 15.48
CA GLU A 86 -17.06 11.85 14.75
C GLU A 86 -16.79 12.39 13.34
N GLU A 87 -16.88 11.50 12.34
CA GLU A 87 -16.52 11.81 10.95
C GLU A 87 -17.45 11.12 9.96
N TRP A 88 -17.73 11.81 8.86
CA TRP A 88 -18.43 11.23 7.71
C TRP A 88 -17.43 10.51 6.79
N ARG A 89 -17.79 9.32 6.31
CA ARG A 89 -16.99 8.53 5.37
C ARG A 89 -17.85 8.01 4.24
N GLU A 90 -17.30 8.06 3.02
CA GLU A 90 -17.95 7.49 1.84
C GLU A 90 -17.84 5.95 1.85
N LEU A 91 -18.87 5.28 1.36
CA LEU A 91 -18.89 3.83 1.21
C LEU A 91 -18.01 3.41 0.03
N GLN A 92 -17.12 2.45 0.25
CA GLN A 92 -16.35 1.82 -0.81
C GLN A 92 -17.13 0.63 -1.39
N SER A 93 -17.07 0.49 -2.72
CA SER A 93 -17.67 -0.64 -3.44
C SER A 93 -16.95 -1.94 -3.12
N VAL A 94 -17.72 -3.02 -2.96
CA VAL A 94 -17.21 -4.37 -2.64
C VAL A 94 -16.75 -5.13 -3.90
N GLU A 95 -17.03 -4.59 -5.08
CA GLU A 95 -16.60 -5.11 -6.38
C GLU A 95 -15.08 -4.90 -6.59
N GLY A 96 -14.25 -5.72 -5.94
CA GLY A 96 -12.81 -5.62 -6.08
C GLY A 96 -11.98 -6.74 -5.46
N GLU A 97 -12.54 -7.53 -4.54
CA GLU A 97 -11.76 -8.58 -3.86
C GLU A 97 -11.35 -9.73 -4.81
N GLY A 98 -11.96 -9.88 -6.00
CA GLY A 98 -11.53 -10.84 -7.01
C GLY A 98 -10.37 -10.39 -7.94
N GLY A 99 -9.94 -9.13 -7.86
CA GLY A 99 -8.91 -8.56 -8.77
C GLY A 99 -7.76 -7.81 -8.10
N GLN A 100 -7.90 -7.45 -6.81
CA GLN A 100 -6.84 -6.80 -6.03
C GLN A 100 -5.87 -7.77 -5.35
N GLU A 101 -6.21 -9.05 -5.18
CA GLU A 101 -5.33 -10.02 -4.49
C GLU A 101 -3.95 -10.19 -5.18
N ASN A 102 -3.83 -9.86 -6.47
CA ASN A 102 -2.60 -10.04 -7.24
C ASN A 102 -1.81 -8.75 -7.55
N LYS A 103 -2.28 -7.55 -7.14
CA LYS A 103 -1.53 -6.30 -7.40
C LYS A 103 -0.75 -5.88 -6.17
N LEU A 104 0.58 -5.81 -6.30
CA LEU A 104 1.50 -5.46 -5.22
C LEU A 104 1.55 -3.95 -4.92
N GLY A 105 1.04 -3.13 -5.85
CA GLY A 105 1.00 -1.67 -5.80
C GLY A 105 1.91 -1.01 -6.83
N ASP A 106 1.94 0.32 -6.85
CA ASP A 106 2.81 1.11 -7.72
C ASP A 106 3.71 2.04 -6.89
N ILE A 107 4.91 2.31 -7.39
CA ILE A 107 5.87 3.25 -6.80
C ILE A 107 6.29 4.32 -7.81
N CYS A 108 6.37 5.57 -7.36
CA CYS A 108 6.89 6.70 -8.12
C CYS A 108 8.24 7.13 -7.55
N PHE A 109 9.24 7.24 -8.42
CA PHE A 109 10.53 7.81 -8.07
C PHE A 109 11.14 8.51 -9.28
N SER A 110 12.09 9.41 -9.01
CA SER A 110 12.85 10.08 -10.06
C SER A 110 14.30 9.63 -10.10
N LEU A 111 14.84 9.58 -11.32
CA LEU A 111 16.23 9.29 -11.60
C LEU A 111 16.90 10.50 -12.27
N ARG A 112 18.11 10.82 -11.81
CA ARG A 112 18.95 11.85 -12.41
C ARG A 112 20.39 11.38 -12.44
N TYR A 113 20.98 11.38 -13.62
CA TYR A 113 22.40 11.04 -13.78
C TYR A 113 23.22 12.24 -14.25
N VAL A 114 24.39 12.43 -13.63
CA VAL A 114 25.38 13.45 -14.00
C VAL A 114 26.68 12.74 -14.40
N PRO A 115 26.94 12.54 -15.71
CA PRO A 115 28.09 11.76 -16.18
C PRO A 115 29.44 12.30 -15.72
N THR A 116 29.63 13.63 -15.76
CA THR A 116 30.90 14.28 -15.41
C THR A 116 31.30 14.08 -13.95
N ALA A 117 30.33 13.91 -13.05
CA ALA A 117 30.57 13.66 -11.63
C ALA A 117 30.41 12.18 -11.26
N GLY A 118 29.98 11.32 -12.20
CA GLY A 118 29.58 9.95 -11.92
C GLY A 118 28.51 9.86 -10.83
N LYS A 119 27.53 10.76 -10.80
CA LYS A 119 26.51 10.81 -9.74
C LYS A 119 25.14 10.38 -10.25
N LEU A 120 24.60 9.31 -9.66
CA LEU A 120 23.22 8.86 -9.82
C LEU A 120 22.41 9.27 -8.60
N THR A 121 21.45 10.17 -8.78
CA THR A 121 20.51 10.59 -7.75
C THR A 121 19.16 9.90 -7.98
N VAL A 122 18.63 9.31 -6.93
CA VAL A 122 17.33 8.64 -6.87
C VAL A 122 16.47 9.35 -5.84
N VAL A 123 15.33 9.89 -6.23
CA VAL A 123 14.37 10.51 -5.29
C VAL A 123 13.14 9.63 -5.22
N ILE A 124 12.92 9.00 -4.06
CA ILE A 124 11.70 8.23 -3.81
C ILE A 124 10.59 9.23 -3.48
N LEU A 125 9.56 9.30 -4.33
CA LEU A 125 8.48 10.28 -4.18
C LEU A 125 7.36 9.71 -3.33
N GLU A 126 6.66 8.71 -3.84
CA GLU A 126 5.48 8.11 -3.20
C GLU A 126 5.22 6.70 -3.74
N ALA A 127 4.38 5.94 -3.04
CA ALA A 127 3.79 4.71 -3.56
C ALA A 127 2.27 4.74 -3.34
N LYS A 128 1.53 3.91 -4.09
CA LYS A 128 0.08 3.82 -3.97
C LYS A 128 -0.43 2.40 -4.14
N ASN A 129 -1.60 2.15 -3.56
CA ASN A 129 -2.30 0.86 -3.64
C ASN A 129 -1.40 -0.33 -3.28
N LEU A 130 -0.52 -0.17 -2.29
CA LEU A 130 0.36 -1.25 -1.85
C LEU A 130 -0.46 -2.46 -1.36
N LYS A 131 0.05 -3.67 -1.59
CA LYS A 131 -0.55 -4.89 -1.03
C LYS A 131 -0.48 -4.83 0.49
N LYS A 132 -1.60 -5.21 1.10
CA LYS A 132 -1.76 -5.35 2.55
C LYS A 132 -0.96 -6.56 3.00
N MET A 133 0.09 -6.36 3.77
CA MET A 133 0.86 -7.47 4.36
C MET A 133 0.49 -7.65 5.83
N ASP A 134 0.15 -6.58 6.54
CA ASP A 134 -0.34 -6.70 7.91
C ASP A 134 -1.76 -7.26 7.97
N VAL A 135 -1.93 -8.07 8.99
CA VAL A 135 -3.18 -8.68 9.45
C VAL A 135 -4.28 -7.62 9.73
N GLY A 136 -3.89 -6.36 9.97
CA GLY A 136 -4.75 -5.19 10.10
C GLY A 136 -5.22 -4.56 8.79
N GLY A 137 -4.76 -5.00 7.62
CA GLY A 137 -5.18 -4.50 6.32
C GLY A 137 -4.52 -3.20 5.86
N LEU A 138 -3.41 -2.82 6.49
CA LEU A 138 -2.47 -1.78 6.05
C LEU A 138 -1.05 -2.36 6.00
N SER A 139 -0.05 -1.50 5.86
CA SER A 139 1.37 -1.83 5.98
C SER A 139 2.11 -0.65 6.60
N ASP A 140 3.31 -0.89 7.10
CA ASP A 140 4.33 0.08 7.52
C ASP A 140 5.45 0.21 6.45
N PRO A 141 5.15 0.69 5.23
CA PRO A 141 6.09 0.60 4.12
C PRO A 141 7.33 1.50 4.27
N TYR A 142 8.47 0.93 3.89
CA TYR A 142 9.69 1.66 3.57
C TYR A 142 10.34 1.12 2.31
N VAL A 143 11.17 1.94 1.65
CA VAL A 143 11.80 1.58 0.39
C VAL A 143 13.28 1.32 0.60
N LYS A 144 13.75 0.13 0.20
CA LYS A 144 15.17 -0.21 0.07
C LYS A 144 15.63 0.08 -1.35
N ILE A 145 16.71 0.85 -1.49
CA ILE A 145 17.36 1.10 -2.78
C ILE A 145 18.72 0.41 -2.75
N ALA A 146 18.96 -0.52 -3.66
CA ALA A 146 20.22 -1.24 -3.78
C ALA A 146 20.80 -1.07 -5.17
N LEU A 147 22.08 -0.69 -5.24
CA LEU A 147 22.85 -0.73 -6.47
C LEU A 147 23.50 -2.11 -6.59
N MET A 148 23.22 -2.79 -7.69
CA MET A 148 23.64 -4.16 -8.00
C MET A 148 24.63 -4.14 -9.16
N GLN A 149 25.63 -5.02 -9.13
CA GLN A 149 26.53 -5.29 -10.26
C GLN A 149 26.90 -6.77 -10.27
N ASN A 150 26.72 -7.45 -11.40
CA ASN A 150 27.01 -8.88 -11.55
C ASN A 150 26.41 -9.74 -10.42
N GLY A 151 25.15 -9.47 -10.05
CA GLY A 151 24.44 -10.16 -8.96
C GLY A 151 24.87 -9.78 -7.53
N LYS A 152 25.93 -8.98 -7.35
CA LYS A 152 26.41 -8.52 -6.03
C LYS A 152 25.85 -7.14 -5.68
N ARG A 153 25.47 -6.97 -4.41
CA ARG A 153 25.05 -5.67 -3.84
C ARG A 153 26.27 -4.80 -3.57
N LEU A 154 26.38 -3.66 -4.24
CA LEU A 154 27.47 -2.69 -4.04
C LEU A 154 27.18 -1.70 -2.92
N LYS A 155 26.04 -1.02 -2.99
CA LYS A 155 25.62 0.00 -2.01
C LYS A 155 24.12 -0.14 -1.76
N LYS A 156 23.68 0.13 -0.53
CA LYS A 156 22.27 0.09 -0.13
C LYS A 156 21.91 1.33 0.67
N LYS A 157 20.71 1.86 0.43
CA LYS A 157 20.08 2.96 1.18
C LYS A 157 18.63 2.58 1.47
N LYS A 158 18.00 3.25 2.45
CA LYS A 158 16.59 3.05 2.78
C LYS A 158 15.93 4.37 3.15
N THR A 159 14.64 4.46 2.92
CA THR A 159 13.81 5.59 3.37
C THR A 159 13.48 5.50 4.85
N SER A 160 12.84 6.55 5.37
CA SER A 160 12.03 6.46 6.57
C SER A 160 10.88 5.44 6.41
N ILE A 161 10.40 4.91 7.54
CA ILE A 161 9.24 4.02 7.60
C ILE A 161 8.00 4.90 7.72
N LYS A 162 7.01 4.67 6.86
CA LYS A 162 5.69 5.33 6.95
C LYS A 162 4.74 4.32 7.55
N LYS A 163 4.21 4.63 8.73
CA LYS A 163 3.36 3.68 9.46
C LYS A 163 1.95 3.70 8.91
N CYS A 164 1.30 2.54 8.94
CA CYS A 164 -0.12 2.39 8.67
C CYS A 164 -0.58 3.13 7.40
N THR A 165 0.04 2.83 6.26
CA THR A 165 -0.39 3.40 4.98
C THR A 165 -0.08 2.47 3.81
N LEU A 166 -1.01 2.42 2.86
CA LEU A 166 -0.80 1.79 1.55
C LEU A 166 -0.47 2.81 0.45
N ASN A 167 -0.46 4.10 0.81
CA ASN A 167 -0.17 5.22 -0.08
C ASN A 167 0.90 6.15 0.56
N PRO A 168 2.10 5.64 0.85
CA PRO A 168 3.12 6.42 1.54
C PRO A 168 3.71 7.54 0.68
N TYR A 169 3.88 8.72 1.27
CA TYR A 169 4.65 9.82 0.70
C TYR A 169 6.02 9.95 1.40
N TYR A 170 7.09 9.92 0.62
CA TYR A 170 8.48 9.93 1.09
C TYR A 170 9.18 11.26 0.77
N ASN A 171 9.30 11.59 -0.52
CA ASN A 171 10.12 12.68 -1.06
C ASN A 171 11.56 12.70 -0.50
N GLU A 172 12.21 11.53 -0.49
CA GLU A 172 13.55 11.34 0.06
C GLU A 172 14.58 11.12 -1.06
N SER A 173 15.72 11.83 -0.98
CA SER A 173 16.77 11.82 -2.02
C SER A 173 18.00 11.01 -1.61
N PHE A 174 18.48 10.17 -2.51
CA PHE A 174 19.62 9.29 -2.32
C PHE A 174 20.60 9.43 -3.48
N THR A 175 21.90 9.52 -3.19
CA THR A 175 22.93 9.63 -4.22
C THR A 175 23.89 8.45 -4.18
N PHE A 176 24.19 7.89 -5.34
CA PHE A 176 25.18 6.86 -5.58
C PHE A 176 26.28 7.39 -6.51
N GLU A 177 27.50 6.97 -6.26
CA GLU A 177 28.64 7.23 -7.13
C GLU A 177 28.77 6.06 -8.09
N VAL A 178 28.53 6.34 -9.38
CA VAL A 178 28.60 5.39 -10.49
C VAL A 178 29.34 6.06 -11.64
N PRO A 179 30.62 5.72 -11.88
CA PRO A 179 31.35 6.20 -13.05
C PRO A 179 30.61 5.86 -14.34
N PHE A 180 30.74 6.71 -15.37
CA PHE A 180 30.01 6.54 -16.63
C PHE A 180 30.31 5.20 -17.30
N GLU A 181 31.55 4.73 -17.24
CA GLU A 181 31.98 3.42 -17.77
C GLU A 181 31.29 2.22 -17.10
N GLN A 182 30.73 2.42 -15.90
CA GLN A 182 30.07 1.38 -15.12
C GLN A 182 28.55 1.46 -15.20
N ILE A 183 27.96 2.57 -15.68
CA ILE A 183 26.51 2.80 -15.62
C ILE A 183 25.70 1.74 -16.39
N GLN A 184 26.27 1.16 -17.45
CA GLN A 184 25.65 0.09 -18.22
C GLN A 184 25.80 -1.30 -17.58
N LYS A 185 26.68 -1.43 -16.58
CA LYS A 185 26.96 -2.70 -15.88
C LYS A 185 26.24 -2.81 -14.54
N VAL A 186 25.60 -1.74 -14.10
CA VAL A 186 24.87 -1.69 -12.82
C VAL A 186 23.37 -1.79 -13.04
N ASN A 187 22.68 -2.38 -12.08
CA ASN A 187 21.23 -2.36 -11.97
C ASN A 187 20.84 -1.66 -10.67
N LEU A 188 19.78 -0.87 -10.70
CA LEU A 188 19.16 -0.26 -9.55
C LEU A 188 17.95 -1.10 -9.14
N GLN A 189 18.00 -1.72 -7.96
CA GLN A 189 16.89 -2.43 -7.38
C GLN A 189 16.19 -1.54 -6.35
N VAL A 190 14.90 -1.30 -6.56
CA VAL A 190 14.01 -0.57 -5.65
C VAL A 190 13.01 -1.58 -5.09
N THR A 191 12.99 -1.77 -3.77
CA THR A 191 12.12 -2.75 -3.12
C THR A 191 11.31 -2.09 -2.03
N VAL A 192 9.99 -2.18 -2.14
CA VAL A 192 9.07 -1.76 -1.07
C VAL A 192 8.95 -2.92 -0.10
N VAL A 193 9.12 -2.62 1.19
CA VAL A 193 9.15 -3.61 2.26
C VAL A 193 8.19 -3.15 3.34
N ASP A 194 7.41 -4.08 3.87
CA ASP A 194 6.62 -3.86 5.05
C ASP A 194 7.49 -4.02 6.30
N TYR A 195 7.41 -3.06 7.22
CA TYR A 195 8.18 -3.12 8.47
C TYR A 195 7.35 -3.77 9.58
N ASP A 196 7.65 -5.03 9.87
CA ASP A 196 7.14 -5.66 11.09
C ASP A 196 7.93 -5.27 12.33
N ARG A 197 7.24 -4.76 13.37
CA ARG A 197 7.83 -4.48 14.68
C ARG A 197 8.28 -5.77 15.41
N ILE A 198 7.57 -6.87 15.18
CA ILE A 198 7.83 -8.19 15.77
C ILE A 198 7.83 -9.20 14.64
N GLY A 199 9.01 -9.69 14.25
CA GLY A 199 9.17 -10.64 13.13
C GLY A 199 10.16 -10.15 12.08
N THR A 200 10.08 -10.74 10.88
CA THR A 200 10.93 -10.41 9.74
C THR A 200 10.19 -9.52 8.76
N SER A 201 10.67 -8.30 8.54
CA SER A 201 10.12 -7.39 7.53
C SER A 201 10.03 -8.03 6.13
N GLU A 202 8.83 -8.11 5.59
CA GLU A 202 8.55 -8.79 4.32
C GLU A 202 8.56 -7.85 3.11
N PRO A 203 9.17 -8.24 1.98
CA PRO A 203 9.09 -7.45 0.76
C PRO A 203 7.67 -7.49 0.18
N ILE A 204 7.07 -6.31 -0.01
CA ILE A 204 5.77 -6.16 -0.70
C ILE A 204 5.96 -6.39 -2.20
N GLY A 205 7.02 -5.79 -2.76
CA GLY A 205 7.32 -5.91 -4.19
C GLY A 205 8.60 -5.18 -4.58
N LYS A 206 9.09 -5.47 -5.78
CA LYS A 206 10.34 -4.91 -6.30
C LYS A 206 10.21 -4.39 -7.74
N VAL A 207 11.10 -3.48 -8.08
CA VAL A 207 11.35 -2.99 -9.45
C VAL A 207 12.86 -2.98 -9.65
N VAL A 208 13.32 -3.46 -10.80
CA VAL A 208 14.74 -3.48 -11.17
C VAL A 208 14.92 -2.68 -12.46
N LEU A 209 15.74 -1.64 -12.38
CA LEU A 209 16.10 -0.78 -13.51
C LEU A 209 17.56 -1.02 -13.87
N GLY A 210 17.89 -0.84 -15.14
CA GLY A 210 19.25 -1.06 -15.64
C GLY A 210 19.22 -1.40 -17.12
N TYR A 211 20.40 -1.69 -17.66
CA TYR A 211 20.54 -2.02 -19.09
C TYR A 211 19.83 -3.33 -19.47
N ASN A 212 19.78 -4.29 -18.54
CA ASN A 212 19.14 -5.60 -18.76
C ASN A 212 17.65 -5.61 -18.38
N ALA A 213 17.08 -4.47 -18.00
CA ALA A 213 15.64 -4.38 -17.72
C ALA A 213 14.84 -4.43 -19.02
N SER A 214 13.52 -4.58 -18.91
CA SER A 214 12.59 -4.54 -20.05
C SER A 214 11.45 -3.56 -19.78
N GLY A 215 10.71 -3.18 -20.83
CA GLY A 215 9.52 -2.34 -20.71
C GLY A 215 9.76 -0.97 -20.08
N THR A 216 8.92 -0.63 -19.11
CA THR A 216 8.86 0.68 -18.44
C THR A 216 10.15 1.01 -17.69
N GLU A 217 10.79 0.01 -17.09
CA GLU A 217 12.02 0.14 -16.33
C GLU A 217 13.21 0.50 -17.22
N LEU A 218 13.34 -0.18 -18.37
CA LEU A 218 14.38 0.13 -19.36
C LEU A 218 14.18 1.52 -19.96
N ARG A 219 12.92 1.88 -20.26
CA ARG A 219 12.59 3.21 -20.77
C ARG A 219 12.99 4.30 -19.78
N HIS A 220 12.63 4.15 -18.52
CA HIS A 220 12.99 5.14 -17.48
C HIS A 220 14.52 5.28 -17.35
N TRP A 221 15.25 4.17 -17.39
CA TRP A 221 16.71 4.17 -17.36
C TRP A 221 17.33 4.85 -18.59
N SER A 222 16.76 4.59 -19.77
CA SER A 222 17.21 5.17 -21.04
C SER A 222 16.93 6.68 -21.10
N ASP A 223 15.74 7.10 -20.69
CA ASP A 223 15.34 8.51 -20.65
C ASP A 223 16.23 9.30 -19.67
N MET A 224 16.60 8.72 -18.53
CA MET A 224 17.57 9.29 -17.60
C MET A 224 18.94 9.53 -18.25
N LEU A 225 19.44 8.56 -19.04
CA LEU A 225 20.73 8.68 -19.71
C LEU A 225 20.70 9.66 -20.90
N ALA A 226 19.58 9.69 -21.63
CA ALA A 226 19.35 10.60 -22.75
C ALA A 226 19.16 12.06 -22.30
N SER A 227 18.75 12.27 -21.04
CA SER A 227 18.50 13.60 -20.44
C SER A 227 19.49 13.93 -19.33
N PRO A 228 20.80 14.09 -19.62
CA PRO A 228 21.81 14.29 -18.59
C PRO A 228 21.51 15.53 -17.75
N ARG A 229 21.69 15.41 -16.42
CA ARG A 229 21.44 16.45 -15.42
C ARG A 229 19.96 16.84 -15.22
N ARG A 230 19.00 16.19 -15.89
CA ARG A 230 17.56 16.39 -15.63
C ARG A 230 17.00 15.21 -14.82
N PRO A 231 16.20 15.46 -13.77
CA PRO A 231 15.46 14.40 -13.11
C PRO A 231 14.29 13.97 -14.00
N ILE A 232 14.16 12.67 -14.21
CA ILE A 232 13.01 12.03 -14.87
C ILE A 232 12.23 11.31 -13.79
N ALA A 233 10.95 11.61 -13.61
CA ALA A 233 10.08 10.95 -12.64
C ALA A 233 9.13 10.00 -13.35
N GLN A 234 8.96 8.79 -12.80
CA GLN A 234 8.13 7.77 -13.44
C GLN A 234 7.51 6.81 -12.42
N TRP A 235 6.28 6.40 -12.71
CA TRP A 235 5.58 5.33 -11.99
C TRP A 235 6.02 3.95 -12.50
N HIS A 236 6.17 3.00 -11.57
CA HIS A 236 6.48 1.61 -11.85
C HIS A 236 5.55 0.71 -11.04
N THR A 237 5.02 -0.33 -11.67
CA THR A 237 4.23 -1.35 -11.01
C THR A 237 5.15 -2.35 -10.31
N LEU A 238 4.87 -2.62 -9.04
CA LEU A 238 5.66 -3.55 -8.24
C LEU A 238 5.47 -4.99 -8.72
N LYS A 239 6.59 -5.71 -8.87
CA LYS A 239 6.65 -7.12 -9.27
C LYS A 239 7.01 -8.01 -8.08
N ASP A 240 6.72 -9.29 -8.19
CA ASP A 240 6.99 -10.25 -7.12
C ASP A 240 8.49 -10.27 -6.78
N PRO A 241 8.87 -10.19 -5.49
CA PRO A 241 10.26 -10.20 -5.08
C PRO A 241 11.01 -11.50 -5.42
N GLU A 242 10.32 -12.63 -5.63
CA GLU A 242 10.90 -13.96 -5.82
C GLU A 242 11.05 -14.41 -7.29
N ASP A 243 10.41 -13.72 -8.24
CA ASP A 243 10.37 -14.12 -9.66
C ASP A 243 11.73 -14.16 -10.39
N GLU A 244 12.83 -13.69 -9.77
CA GLU A 244 14.18 -13.71 -10.39
C GLU A 244 14.99 -14.98 -10.10
N LYS A 245 14.39 -16.01 -9.46
CA LYS A 245 15.07 -17.30 -9.22
C LYS A 245 14.81 -18.37 -10.28
N LYS A 246 14.05 -18.06 -11.34
CA LYS A 246 13.76 -18.98 -12.43
C LYS A 246 14.29 -18.41 -13.73
N ASP A 247 15.56 -18.60 -13.99
CA ASP A 247 16.17 -18.80 -15.32
C ASP A 247 17.61 -19.30 -15.14
#